data_AF-A0A7C4B0Z5-F1
#
_entry.id   AF-A0A7C4B0Z5-F1
#
_cell.length_a   1.000
_cell.length_b   1.000
_cell.length_c   1.000
_cell.angle_alpha   90.00
_cell.angle_beta   90.00
_cell.angle_gamma   90.00
#
_symmetry.space_group_name_H-M   'P 1'
#
loop_
_entity.id
_entity.type
_entity.pdbx_description
1 polymer ?
#
loop_
_entity_poly.entity_id
_entity_poly.type
_entity_poly.pdbx_seq_one_letter_code
_entity_poly.pdbx_strand_id
1 'polypeptide(L)'
;MAYDNTQHEQGSMAPHERPAGEEQKNPALHFFLYLVWFLSLGFVASGVGSILFQIINKYFPDVLSGAYNSLVSQPVAVYGVASLLVAVPVYFIIGHFIQSYLRSGAINEGSRVRKWLTYIVLFIAAGTIIGDLIALLVNILNGDIVLRFALKALTILVIAGAVFGYYLWEIRRTSVLGAGKREHCVIGGIALGLLIIVFGAAFLVVDSPMAAREKKTDEQTLLWVEQTDSAVQSFYSRHDALPTTLADIKNDPLSYFVAQGSVTYEKTASTSYKLCADFARTTQGMINPQMDPYGWTWEHPAGHYCFDRTLEQPAVNGKPMMVPVAR
;
A
#
# COMPACT_ATOMS: atom_id res chain seq x y z
N MET A 1 -94.65 5.52 16.70
CA MET A 1 -93.39 5.88 17.38
C MET A 1 -92.96 4.63 18.13
N ALA A 2 -92.15 3.77 17.49
CA ALA A 2 -90.70 3.60 17.71
C ALA A 2 -90.44 2.83 19.04
N TYR A 3 -89.71 1.73 19.13
CA TYR A 3 -88.51 1.29 18.41
C TYR A 3 -88.40 -0.25 18.38
N ASP A 4 -87.89 -0.75 17.25
CA ASP A 4 -87.33 -2.09 17.05
C ASP A 4 -85.92 -2.13 17.66
N ASN A 5 -85.61 -3.19 18.42
CA ASN A 5 -84.33 -3.40 19.09
C ASN A 5 -83.71 -4.69 18.57
N THR A 6 -82.82 -4.56 17.60
CA THR A 6 -81.89 -5.59 17.14
C THR A 6 -80.48 -5.26 17.63
N GLN A 7 -79.59 -6.27 17.60
CA GLN A 7 -78.12 -6.24 17.78
C GLN A 7 -77.61 -6.50 19.22
N HIS A 8 -76.58 -7.30 19.50
CA HIS A 8 -75.60 -8.04 18.69
C HIS A 8 -75.03 -9.19 19.56
N GLU A 9 -74.88 -10.38 18.98
CA GLU A 9 -74.10 -11.49 19.56
C GLU A 9 -72.62 -11.11 19.70
N GLN A 10 -72.05 -11.42 20.88
CA GLN A 10 -70.63 -11.30 21.18
C GLN A 10 -69.82 -12.40 20.47
N GLY A 11 -69.25 -12.05 19.31
CA GLY A 11 -68.21 -12.84 18.66
C GLY A 11 -66.86 -12.64 19.36
N SER A 12 -66.35 -13.72 19.95
CA SER A 12 -65.00 -13.88 20.47
C SER A 12 -63.93 -13.37 19.50
N MET A 13 -63.20 -12.32 19.89
CA MET A 13 -62.11 -11.73 19.11
C MET A 13 -60.81 -12.50 19.39
N ALA A 14 -60.39 -13.30 18.41
CA ALA A 14 -59.09 -13.97 18.40
C ALA A 14 -57.93 -12.95 18.53
N PRO A 15 -56.75 -13.35 19.06
CA PRO A 15 -55.60 -12.47 19.12
C PRO A 15 -55.17 -12.11 17.69
N HIS A 16 -55.18 -10.81 17.38
CA HIS A 16 -54.61 -10.27 16.15
C HIS A 16 -53.16 -10.74 16.01
N GLU A 17 -52.92 -11.74 15.15
CA GLU A 17 -51.62 -11.98 14.59
C GLU A 17 -51.19 -10.68 13.89
N ARG A 18 -50.16 -10.03 14.44
CA ARG A 18 -49.54 -8.86 13.81
C ARG A 18 -49.05 -9.28 12.43
N PRO A 19 -49.36 -8.55 11.35
CA PRO A 19 -48.91 -8.95 10.02
C PRO A 19 -47.39 -8.91 9.99
N ALA A 20 -46.79 -10.09 9.87
CA ALA A 20 -45.42 -10.28 9.44
C ALA A 20 -45.35 -9.85 7.97
N GLY A 21 -45.21 -8.55 7.72
CA GLY A 21 -45.49 -8.04 6.38
C GLY A 21 -45.08 -6.60 6.10
N GLU A 22 -43.90 -6.17 6.53
CA GLU A 22 -43.21 -5.01 5.91
C GLU A 22 -41.68 -5.26 5.81
N GLU A 23 -41.25 -6.49 5.52
CA GLU A 23 -39.82 -6.81 5.27
C GLU A 23 -39.34 -6.44 3.86
N GLN A 24 -40.05 -5.59 3.10
CA GLN A 24 -39.65 -5.28 1.74
C GLN A 24 -39.93 -3.84 1.34
N LYS A 25 -38.94 -2.97 1.54
CA LYS A 25 -38.77 -1.82 0.64
C LYS A 25 -37.52 -1.87 -0.24
N ASN A 26 -36.59 -2.82 -0.05
CA ASN A 26 -35.63 -3.36 -1.04
C ASN A 26 -34.56 -4.22 -0.33
N PRO A 27 -34.73 -5.56 -0.20
CA PRO A 27 -33.75 -6.43 0.47
C PRO A 27 -32.36 -6.39 -0.19
N ALA A 28 -32.30 -6.20 -1.50
CA ALA A 28 -31.05 -6.04 -2.25
C ALA A 28 -30.27 -4.76 -1.86
N LEU A 29 -30.97 -3.64 -1.63
CA LEU A 29 -30.33 -2.39 -1.18
C LEU A 29 -29.69 -2.57 0.19
N HIS A 30 -30.39 -3.24 1.11
CA HIS A 30 -29.87 -3.49 2.46
C HIS A 30 -28.63 -4.38 2.41
N PHE A 31 -28.68 -5.47 1.65
CA PHE A 31 -27.51 -6.33 1.42
C PHE A 31 -26.34 -5.53 0.85
N PHE A 32 -26.58 -4.71 -0.17
CA PHE A 32 -25.57 -3.88 -0.81
C PHE A 32 -24.94 -2.88 0.18
N LEU A 33 -25.74 -2.16 0.97
CA LEU A 33 -25.24 -1.20 1.96
C LEU A 33 -24.34 -1.86 3.00
N TYR A 34 -24.75 -3.01 3.55
CA TYR A 34 -23.89 -3.75 4.49
C TYR A 34 -22.63 -4.26 3.80
N LEU A 35 -22.72 -4.78 2.57
CA LEU A 35 -21.56 -5.27 1.83
C LEU A 35 -20.54 -4.15 1.57
N VAL A 36 -20.98 -2.96 1.14
CA VAL A 36 -20.11 -1.80 0.96
C VAL A 36 -19.49 -1.35 2.28
N TRP A 37 -20.27 -1.37 3.37
CA TRP A 37 -19.78 -1.00 4.70
C TRP A 37 -18.66 -1.94 5.18
N PHE A 38 -18.85 -3.25 5.07
CA PHE A 38 -17.85 -4.25 5.43
C PHE A 38 -16.65 -4.24 4.50
N LEU A 39 -16.86 -4.04 3.19
CA LEU A 39 -15.78 -3.91 2.23
C LEU A 39 -14.90 -2.69 2.54
N SER A 40 -15.53 -1.55 2.87
CA SER A 40 -14.82 -0.33 3.27
C SER A 40 -14.00 -0.56 4.54
N LEU A 41 -14.54 -1.29 5.52
CA LEU A 41 -13.79 -1.69 6.71
C LEU A 41 -12.54 -2.50 6.35
N GLY A 42 -12.65 -3.45 5.42
CA GLY A 42 -11.52 -4.24 4.92
C GLY A 42 -10.42 -3.35 4.33
N PHE A 43 -10.78 -2.36 3.52
CA PHE A 43 -9.83 -1.38 2.98
C PHE A 43 -9.23 -0.48 4.06
N VAL A 44 -9.99 -0.09 5.07
CA VAL A 44 -9.46 0.66 6.23
C VAL A 44 -8.43 -0.20 6.98
N ALA A 45 -8.75 -1.45 7.31
CA ALA A 45 -7.84 -2.36 8.00
C ALA A 45 -6.56 -2.62 7.19
N SER A 46 -6.70 -2.86 5.89
CA SER A 46 -5.57 -3.04 4.96
C SER A 46 -4.69 -1.78 4.88
N GLY A 47 -5.30 -0.61 4.84
CA GLY A 47 -4.59 0.68 4.81
C GLY A 47 -3.79 0.96 6.07
N VAL A 48 -4.41 0.76 7.23
CA VAL A 48 -3.74 0.87 8.55
C VAL A 48 -2.59 -0.12 8.63
N GLY A 49 -2.81 -1.39 8.30
CA GLY A 49 -1.77 -2.42 8.31
C GLY A 49 -0.60 -2.08 7.39
N SER A 50 -0.88 -1.58 6.19
CA SER A 50 0.13 -1.16 5.22
C SER A 50 1.03 -0.05 5.79
N ILE A 51 0.45 1.00 6.38
CA ILE A 51 1.21 2.11 6.97
C ILE A 51 2.06 1.62 8.15
N LEU A 52 1.46 0.87 9.08
CA LEU A 52 2.17 0.34 10.25
C LEU A 52 3.31 -0.58 9.85
N PHE A 53 3.14 -1.40 8.81
CA PHE A 53 4.20 -2.26 8.28
C PHE A 53 5.37 -1.47 7.76
N GLN A 54 5.12 -0.36 7.06
CA GLN A 54 6.19 0.49 6.55
C GLN A 54 6.90 1.26 7.66
N ILE A 55 6.18 1.68 8.71
CA ILE A 55 6.77 2.22 9.93
C ILE A 55 7.69 1.18 10.58
N ILE A 56 7.22 -0.06 10.75
CA ILE A 56 8.03 -1.15 11.31
C ILE A 56 9.27 -1.40 10.45
N ASN A 57 9.14 -1.43 9.13
CA ASN A 57 10.29 -1.63 8.24
C ASN A 57 11.33 -0.52 8.35
N LYS A 58 10.89 0.73 8.57
CA LYS A 58 11.77 1.89 8.72
C LYS A 58 12.60 1.82 10.00
N TYR A 59 11.99 1.45 11.13
CA TYR A 59 12.66 1.43 12.44
C TYR A 59 13.35 0.11 12.77
N PHE A 60 12.92 -0.99 12.17
CA PHE A 60 13.48 -2.34 12.37
C PHE A 60 13.92 -2.94 11.03
N PRO A 61 14.98 -2.40 10.40
CA PRO A 61 15.54 -2.93 9.17
C PRO A 61 16.12 -4.34 9.39
N ASP A 62 15.97 -5.21 8.40
CA ASP A 62 16.59 -6.53 8.42
C ASP A 62 17.99 -6.44 7.80
N VAL A 63 19.02 -6.77 8.59
CA VAL A 63 20.42 -6.67 8.20
C VAL A 63 20.87 -7.83 7.28
N LEU A 64 20.12 -8.93 7.24
CA LEU A 64 20.45 -10.09 6.40
C LEU A 64 19.80 -10.06 5.02
N SER A 65 18.67 -9.37 4.84
CA SER A 65 17.88 -9.45 3.60
C SER A 65 18.42 -8.66 2.40
N GLY A 66 19.60 -8.05 2.51
CA GLY A 66 20.21 -7.24 1.45
C GLY A 66 19.50 -5.90 1.21
N ALA A 67 20.27 -4.80 1.22
CA ALA A 67 19.78 -3.42 1.12
C ALA A 67 19.31 -3.03 -0.30
N TYR A 68 19.12 -4.00 -1.21
CA TYR A 68 18.71 -3.76 -2.60
C TYR A 68 17.25 -3.32 -2.72
N ASN A 69 16.43 -3.56 -1.69
CA ASN A 69 15.09 -3.00 -1.59
C ASN A 69 15.14 -1.83 -0.61
N SER A 70 14.65 -0.66 -1.04
CA SER A 70 14.44 0.46 -0.13
C SER A 70 13.74 -0.04 1.13
N LEU A 71 14.32 0.21 2.31
CA LEU A 71 13.84 -0.26 3.61
C LEU A 71 12.34 0.02 3.81
N VAL A 72 11.83 1.06 3.14
CA VAL A 72 10.42 1.39 2.99
C VAL A 72 9.96 1.14 1.55
N SER A 73 8.89 0.37 1.38
CA SER A 73 8.20 0.24 0.10
C SER A 73 7.24 1.40 -0.09
N GLN A 74 7.67 2.37 -0.92
CA GLN A 74 6.89 3.54 -1.27
C GLN A 74 5.53 3.22 -1.90
N PRO A 75 5.40 2.25 -2.82
CA PRO A 75 4.10 1.88 -3.37
C PRO A 75 3.11 1.37 -2.32
N VAL A 76 3.58 0.60 -1.34
CA VAL A 76 2.73 0.04 -0.27
C VAL A 76 2.30 1.13 0.71
N ALA A 77 3.20 2.06 1.05
CA ALA A 77 2.88 3.20 1.90
C ALA A 77 1.83 4.12 1.25
N VAL A 78 2.01 4.43 -0.05
CA VAL A 78 1.06 5.24 -0.84
C VAL A 78 -0.30 4.54 -0.96
N TYR A 79 -0.33 3.23 -1.19
CA TYR A 79 -1.58 2.46 -1.18
C TYR A 79 -2.32 2.63 0.15
N GLY A 80 -1.63 2.53 1.29
CA GLY A 80 -2.25 2.67 2.60
C GLY A 80 -2.86 4.05 2.84
N VAL A 81 -2.18 5.12 2.41
CA VAL A 81 -2.71 6.49 2.48
C VAL A 81 -3.94 6.65 1.59
N ALA A 82 -3.87 6.17 0.35
CA ALA A 82 -4.98 6.25 -0.61
C ALA A 82 -6.20 5.46 -0.15
N SER A 83 -6.00 4.26 0.40
CA SER A 83 -7.10 3.45 0.93
C SER A 83 -7.77 4.12 2.12
N LEU A 84 -7.02 4.76 3.03
CA LEU A 84 -7.62 5.50 4.15
C LEU A 84 -8.40 6.73 3.68
N LEU A 85 -7.86 7.51 2.75
CA LEU A 85 -8.52 8.70 2.21
C LEU A 85 -9.90 8.39 1.60
N VAL A 86 -10.05 7.23 0.96
CA VAL A 86 -11.30 6.84 0.30
C VAL A 86 -12.19 5.98 1.22
N ALA A 87 -11.65 4.96 1.87
CA ALA A 87 -12.45 3.98 2.60
C ALA A 87 -13.00 4.52 3.91
N VAL A 88 -12.27 5.41 4.60
CA VAL A 88 -12.74 6.02 5.86
C VAL A 88 -14.03 6.83 5.65
N PRO A 89 -14.10 7.83 4.75
CA PRO A 89 -15.34 8.58 4.57
C PRO A 89 -16.48 7.68 4.08
N VAL A 90 -16.22 6.72 3.20
CA VAL A 90 -17.25 5.75 2.75
C VAL A 90 -17.77 4.93 3.95
N TYR A 91 -16.89 4.40 4.81
CA TYR A 91 -17.29 3.62 5.98
C TYR A 91 -18.22 4.41 6.92
N PHE A 92 -17.88 5.66 7.23
CA PHE A 92 -18.68 6.50 8.12
C PHE A 92 -19.99 6.96 7.48
N ILE A 93 -19.99 7.34 6.20
CA ILE A 93 -21.19 7.77 5.47
C ILE A 93 -22.19 6.61 5.36
N ILE A 94 -21.74 5.44 4.92
CA ILE A 94 -22.61 4.26 4.79
C ILE A 94 -23.08 3.79 6.17
N GLY A 95 -22.21 3.83 7.19
CA GLY A 95 -22.61 3.56 8.58
C GLY A 95 -23.69 4.51 9.08
N HIS A 96 -23.61 5.80 8.74
CA HIS A 96 -24.64 6.79 9.07
C HIS A 96 -25.97 6.48 8.37
N PHE A 97 -25.95 6.12 7.09
CA PHE A 97 -27.15 5.70 6.36
C PHE A 97 -27.79 4.47 7.00
N ILE A 98 -27.00 3.43 7.31
CA ILE A 98 -27.48 2.20 7.97
C ILE A 98 -28.16 2.55 9.31
N GLN A 99 -27.54 3.39 10.14
CA GLN A 99 -28.14 3.83 11.41
C GLN A 99 -29.43 4.62 11.21
N SER A 100 -29.50 5.47 10.18
CA SER A 100 -30.71 6.23 9.84
C SER A 100 -31.86 5.28 9.45
N TYR A 101 -31.59 4.30 8.59
CA TYR A 101 -32.58 3.31 8.16
C TYR A 101 -33.03 2.35 9.28
N LEU A 102 -32.14 2.04 10.23
CA LEU A 102 -32.50 1.27 11.43
C LEU A 102 -33.42 2.09 12.35
N ARG A 103 -33.16 3.38 12.53
CA ARG A 103 -33.99 4.26 13.39
C ARG A 103 -35.36 4.57 12.81
N SER A 104 -35.48 4.64 11.47
CA SER A 104 -36.75 4.87 10.79
C SER A 104 -37.62 3.61 10.70
N GLY A 105 -37.16 2.45 11.20
CA GLY A 105 -37.88 1.18 11.13
C GLY A 105 -37.89 0.54 9.74
N ALA A 106 -37.24 1.15 8.74
CA ALA A 106 -37.14 0.62 7.38
C ALA A 106 -36.26 -0.65 7.30
N ILE A 107 -35.43 -0.91 8.31
CA ILE A 107 -34.66 -2.15 8.48
C ILE A 107 -35.01 -2.75 9.83
N ASN A 108 -35.58 -3.96 9.83
CA ASN A 108 -35.79 -4.72 11.06
C ASN A 108 -34.46 -5.02 11.75
N GLU A 109 -34.37 -4.74 13.05
CA GLU A 109 -33.17 -4.97 13.88
C GLU A 109 -32.67 -6.43 13.81
N GLY A 110 -33.60 -7.38 13.61
CA GLY A 110 -33.34 -8.81 13.50
C GLY A 110 -32.99 -9.30 12.09
N SER A 111 -32.72 -8.42 11.12
CA SER A 111 -32.47 -8.82 9.73
C SER A 111 -31.43 -9.94 9.64
N ARG A 112 -31.86 -11.09 9.09
CA ARG A 112 -31.01 -12.27 8.89
C ARG A 112 -29.76 -11.94 8.07
N VAL A 113 -29.89 -10.98 7.14
CA VAL A 113 -28.81 -10.50 6.27
C VAL A 113 -27.67 -9.88 7.09
N ARG A 114 -27.98 -9.02 8.07
CA ARG A 114 -26.96 -8.40 8.92
C ARG A 114 -26.18 -9.44 9.71
N LYS A 115 -26.87 -10.38 10.36
CA LYS A 115 -26.23 -11.45 11.14
C LYS A 115 -25.33 -12.30 10.24
N TRP A 116 -25.83 -12.71 9.07
CA TRP A 116 -25.07 -13.52 8.12
C TRP A 116 -23.79 -12.81 7.63
N LEU A 117 -23.87 -11.53 7.22
CA LEU A 117 -22.66 -10.79 6.80
C LEU A 117 -21.68 -10.57 7.95
N THR A 118 -22.17 -10.34 9.17
CA THR A 118 -21.27 -10.18 10.32
C THR A 118 -20.54 -11.48 10.64
N TYR A 119 -21.19 -12.65 10.50
CA TYR A 119 -20.53 -13.95 10.62
C TYR A 119 -19.46 -14.17 9.54
N ILE A 120 -19.66 -13.69 8.31
CA ILE A 120 -18.64 -13.74 7.26
C ILE A 120 -17.40 -12.93 7.67
N VAL A 121 -17.60 -11.71 8.18
CA VAL A 121 -16.47 -10.88 8.64
C VAL A 121 -15.74 -11.51 9.81
N LEU A 122 -16.46 -12.09 10.77
CA LEU A 122 -15.86 -12.83 11.88
C LEU A 122 -15.08 -14.06 11.41
N PHE A 123 -15.60 -14.78 10.41
CA PHE A 123 -14.91 -15.92 9.81
C PHE A 123 -13.62 -15.50 9.11
N ILE A 124 -13.65 -14.44 8.31
CA ILE A 124 -12.46 -13.89 7.65
C ILE A 124 -11.45 -13.42 8.70
N ALA A 125 -11.88 -12.67 9.73
CA ALA A 125 -10.99 -12.18 10.78
C ALA A 125 -10.34 -13.34 11.56
N ALA A 126 -11.09 -14.38 11.90
CA ALA A 126 -10.56 -15.57 12.55
C ALA A 126 -9.55 -16.30 11.65
N GLY A 127 -9.86 -16.45 10.35
CA GLY A 127 -8.96 -17.03 9.37
C GLY A 127 -7.65 -16.24 9.23
N THR A 128 -7.73 -14.91 9.21
CA THR A 128 -6.56 -14.02 9.19
C THR A 128 -5.70 -14.20 10.45
N ILE A 129 -6.31 -14.26 11.64
CA ILE A 129 -5.57 -14.48 12.90
C ILE A 129 -4.86 -15.83 12.89
N ILE A 130 -5.56 -16.90 12.47
CA ILE A 130 -4.97 -18.24 12.39
C ILE A 130 -3.80 -18.27 11.39
N GLY A 131 -4.01 -17.73 10.19
CA GLY A 131 -2.98 -17.66 9.15
C GLY A 131 -1.76 -16.86 9.58
N ASP A 132 -1.97 -15.74 10.27
CA ASP A 132 -0.89 -14.90 10.80
C ASP A 132 -0.08 -15.62 11.89
N LEU A 133 -0.73 -16.34 12.80
CA LEU A 133 -0.05 -17.17 13.80
C LEU A 133 0.75 -18.32 13.17
N ILE A 134 0.22 -18.96 12.13
CA ILE A 134 0.94 -19.98 11.37
C ILE A 134 2.18 -19.36 10.72
N ALA A 135 2.03 -18.22 10.05
CA ALA A 135 3.14 -17.53 9.41
C ALA A 135 4.21 -17.14 10.46
N LEU A 136 3.80 -16.63 11.63
CA LEU A 136 4.66 -16.35 12.78
C LEU A 136 5.51 -17.57 13.16
N LEU A 137 4.87 -18.72 13.34
CA LEU A 137 5.56 -19.96 13.69
C LEU A 137 6.52 -20.41 12.59
N VAL A 138 6.12 -20.37 11.32
CA VAL A 138 6.99 -20.79 10.20
C VAL A 138 8.30 -19.99 10.20
N ASN A 139 8.24 -18.67 10.37
CA ASN A 139 9.45 -17.84 10.38
C ASN A 139 10.31 -18.07 11.63
N ILE A 140 9.69 -18.31 12.80
CA ILE A 140 10.41 -18.70 14.01
C ILE A 140 11.14 -20.04 13.81
N LEU A 141 10.48 -21.02 13.19
CA LEU A 141 11.05 -22.34 12.94
C LEU A 141 12.16 -22.32 11.88
N ASN A 142 12.12 -21.40 10.93
CA ASN A 142 13.17 -21.21 9.93
C ASN A 142 14.41 -20.48 10.49
N GLY A 143 14.33 -19.89 11.69
CA GLY A 143 15.44 -19.16 12.31
C GLY A 143 15.68 -17.76 11.75
N ASP A 144 14.70 -17.16 11.06
CA ASP A 144 14.79 -15.79 10.52
C ASP A 144 14.76 -14.74 11.65
N ILE A 145 15.25 -13.52 11.37
CA ILE A 145 15.20 -12.40 12.35
C ILE A 145 13.74 -12.10 12.71
N VAL A 146 13.36 -12.57 13.89
CA VAL A 146 11.97 -12.66 14.35
C VAL A 146 11.38 -11.28 14.64
N LEU A 147 12.15 -10.26 15.01
CA LEU A 147 11.59 -9.04 15.60
C LEU A 147 10.70 -8.25 14.62
N ARG A 148 11.19 -7.95 13.40
CA ARG A 148 10.42 -7.23 12.37
C ARG A 148 9.16 -7.99 12.01
N PHE A 149 9.29 -9.30 11.86
CA PHE A 149 8.18 -10.16 11.47
C PHE A 149 7.14 -10.32 12.59
N ALA A 150 7.59 -10.50 13.84
CA ALA A 150 6.73 -10.56 15.01
C ALA A 150 5.97 -9.26 15.26
N LEU A 151 6.59 -8.10 15.03
CA LEU A 151 5.90 -6.79 15.11
C LEU A 151 4.79 -6.66 14.05
N LYS A 152 5.01 -7.19 12.84
CA LYS A 152 3.99 -7.23 11.78
C LYS A 152 2.86 -8.18 12.11
N ALA A 153 3.17 -9.38 12.60
CA ALA A 153 2.17 -10.33 13.05
C ALA A 153 1.34 -9.76 14.22
N LEU A 154 1.99 -9.17 15.22
CA LEU A 154 1.32 -8.48 16.31
C LEU A 154 0.37 -7.38 15.80
N THR A 155 0.80 -6.63 14.78
CA THR A 155 -0.04 -5.61 14.16
C THR A 155 -1.30 -6.21 13.53
N ILE A 156 -1.17 -7.30 12.77
CA ILE A 156 -2.33 -8.02 12.19
C ILE A 156 -3.24 -8.52 13.30
N LEU A 157 -2.68 -9.13 14.35
CA LEU A 157 -3.43 -9.67 15.48
C LEU A 157 -4.22 -8.58 16.22
N VAL A 158 -3.63 -7.40 16.44
CA VAL A 158 -4.31 -6.26 17.06
C VAL A 158 -5.45 -5.75 16.17
N ILE A 159 -5.23 -5.58 14.87
CA ILE A 159 -6.25 -5.07 13.94
C ILE A 159 -7.40 -6.09 13.81
N ALA A 160 -7.07 -7.34 13.46
CA ALA A 160 -8.06 -8.39 13.28
C ALA A 160 -8.78 -8.72 14.60
N GLY A 161 -8.06 -8.72 15.72
CA GLY A 161 -8.63 -8.90 17.07
C GLY A 161 -9.57 -7.78 17.47
N ALA A 162 -9.25 -6.52 17.17
CA ALA A 162 -10.14 -5.38 17.41
C ALA A 162 -11.43 -5.47 16.57
N VAL A 163 -11.30 -5.79 15.28
CA VAL A 163 -12.45 -6.01 14.39
C VAL A 163 -13.30 -7.17 14.90
N PHE A 164 -12.67 -8.32 15.16
CA PHE A 164 -13.35 -9.51 15.65
C PHE A 164 -14.07 -9.25 16.98
N GLY A 165 -13.38 -8.62 17.94
CA GLY A 165 -13.94 -8.29 19.25
C GLY A 165 -15.12 -7.32 19.16
N TYR A 166 -15.01 -6.28 18.33
CA TYR A 166 -16.10 -5.32 18.10
C TYR A 166 -17.34 -6.00 17.51
N TYR A 167 -17.18 -6.79 16.45
CA TYR A 167 -18.32 -7.45 15.80
C TYR A 167 -18.88 -8.62 16.60
N LEU A 168 -18.06 -9.33 17.38
CA LEU A 168 -18.54 -10.35 18.31
C LEU A 168 -19.40 -9.74 19.41
N TRP A 169 -18.97 -8.60 19.97
CA TRP A 169 -19.73 -7.84 20.95
C TRP A 169 -21.04 -7.30 20.35
N GLU A 170 -21.00 -6.80 19.11
CA GLU A 170 -22.18 -6.32 18.39
C GLU A 170 -23.21 -7.44 18.15
N ILE A 171 -22.78 -8.68 17.84
CA ILE A 171 -23.70 -9.83 17.70
C ILE A 171 -24.32 -10.25 19.03
N ARG A 172 -23.56 -10.18 20.13
CA ARG A 172 -24.04 -10.59 21.46
C ARG A 172 -25.05 -9.62 22.07
N ARG A 173 -25.16 -8.40 21.53
CA ARG A 173 -26.14 -7.41 21.98
C ARG A 173 -27.55 -7.78 21.50
N THR A 174 -28.50 -7.80 22.42
CA THR A 174 -29.90 -8.20 22.19
C THR A 174 -30.78 -7.08 21.63
N SER A 175 -30.41 -5.81 21.79
CA SER A 175 -31.10 -4.67 21.18
C SER A 175 -30.11 -3.63 20.68
N VAL A 176 -30.28 -3.22 19.42
CA VAL A 176 -29.38 -2.26 18.73
C VAL A 176 -29.87 -0.83 19.04
N LEU A 177 -31.17 -0.66 19.23
CA LEU A 177 -31.82 0.57 19.68
C LEU A 177 -31.68 0.83 21.19
N GLY A 178 -31.26 -0.17 21.99
CA GLY A 178 -31.10 -0.04 23.45
C GLY A 178 -29.77 0.57 23.89
N ALA A 179 -28.75 0.57 23.03
CA ALA A 179 -27.51 1.27 23.29
C ALA A 179 -27.75 2.78 23.17
N GLY A 180 -27.50 3.52 24.26
CA GLY A 180 -27.60 4.97 24.24
C GLY A 180 -26.75 5.53 23.09
N LYS A 181 -27.29 6.46 22.29
CA LYS A 181 -26.62 7.16 21.18
C LYS A 181 -25.17 7.60 21.52
N ARG A 182 -24.90 7.84 22.81
CA ARG A 182 -23.60 8.18 23.39
C ARG A 182 -22.54 7.08 23.24
N GLU A 183 -22.87 5.80 23.46
CA GLU A 183 -21.88 4.71 23.39
C GLU A 183 -21.32 4.55 21.97
N HIS A 184 -22.19 4.41 20.96
CA HIS A 184 -21.75 4.30 19.57
C HIS A 184 -20.98 5.55 19.08
N CYS A 185 -21.35 6.73 19.58
CA CYS A 185 -20.62 7.96 19.25
C CYS A 185 -19.22 7.99 19.88
N VAL A 186 -19.07 7.47 21.11
CA VAL A 186 -17.76 7.38 21.79
C VAL A 186 -16.84 6.39 21.07
N ILE A 187 -17.27 5.15 20.78
CA ILE A 187 -16.37 4.19 20.10
C ILE A 187 -16.06 4.65 18.67
N GLY A 188 -17.04 5.24 17.97
CA GLY A 188 -16.82 5.82 16.65
C GLY A 188 -15.82 7.00 16.68
N GLY A 189 -15.88 7.84 17.71
CA GLY A 189 -14.94 8.93 17.94
C GLY A 189 -13.52 8.43 18.25
N ILE A 190 -13.38 7.41 19.09
CA ILE A 190 -12.09 6.77 19.38
C ILE A 190 -11.49 6.16 18.11
N ALA A 191 -12.29 5.41 17.34
CA ALA A 191 -11.85 4.81 16.08
C ALA A 191 -11.39 5.88 15.07
N LEU A 192 -12.15 6.97 14.92
CA LEU A 192 -11.76 8.08 14.05
C LEU A 192 -10.45 8.75 14.52
N GLY A 193 -10.29 8.98 15.82
CA GLY A 193 -9.08 9.54 16.39
C GLY A 193 -7.85 8.68 16.11
N LEU A 194 -7.96 7.36 16.28
CA LEU A 194 -6.88 6.40 15.94
C LEU A 194 -6.55 6.42 14.45
N LEU A 195 -7.56 6.49 13.57
CA LEU A 195 -7.34 6.59 12.12
C LEU A 195 -6.61 7.88 11.73
N ILE A 196 -6.95 9.01 12.36
CA ILE A 196 -6.26 10.29 12.15
C ILE A 196 -4.79 10.19 12.60
N ILE A 197 -4.53 9.55 13.74
CA ILE A 197 -3.15 9.34 14.23
C ILE A 197 -2.34 8.49 13.25
N VAL A 198 -2.89 7.36 12.79
CA VAL A 198 -2.21 6.50 11.82
C VAL A 198 -1.98 7.22 10.49
N PHE A 199 -2.97 7.98 10.02
CA PHE A 199 -2.85 8.80 8.83
C PHE A 199 -1.75 9.87 8.98
N GLY A 200 -1.69 10.55 10.12
CA GLY A 200 -0.62 11.49 10.45
C GLY A 200 0.77 10.84 10.49
N ALA A 201 0.85 9.63 11.06
CA ALA A 201 2.09 8.86 11.10
C ALA A 201 2.58 8.41 9.71
N ALA A 202 1.69 8.30 8.72
CA ALA A 202 2.06 7.94 7.35
C ALA A 202 3.01 8.96 6.71
N PHE A 203 2.91 10.25 7.06
CA PHE A 203 3.82 11.30 6.59
C PHE A 203 5.26 11.11 7.07
N LEU A 204 5.50 10.30 8.10
CA LEU A 204 6.85 9.94 8.53
C LEU A 204 7.54 8.97 7.56
N VAL A 205 6.79 8.34 6.66
CA VAL A 205 7.26 7.21 5.85
C VAL A 205 7.04 7.47 4.35
N VAL A 206 5.97 8.16 3.98
CA VAL A 206 5.61 8.45 2.59
C VAL A 206 6.29 9.73 2.10
N ASP A 207 7.16 9.61 1.10
CA ASP A 207 7.63 10.77 0.33
C ASP A 207 6.48 11.60 -0.27
N SER A 208 6.69 12.91 -0.41
CA SER A 208 5.73 13.79 -1.07
C SER A 208 5.57 13.44 -2.56
N PRO A 209 4.42 13.77 -3.20
CA PRO A 209 4.21 13.52 -4.63
C PRO A 209 5.27 14.16 -5.53
N MET A 210 5.78 15.34 -5.14
CA MET A 210 6.87 16.01 -5.86
C MET A 210 8.18 15.23 -5.74
N ALA A 211 8.54 14.81 -4.51
CA ALA A 211 9.72 14.00 -4.27
C ALA A 211 9.67 12.66 -5.03
N ALA A 212 8.50 12.02 -5.10
CA ALA A 212 8.30 10.79 -5.86
C ALA A 212 8.45 11.01 -7.38
N ARG A 213 8.05 12.19 -7.89
CA ARG A 213 8.23 12.54 -9.30
C ARG A 213 9.70 12.78 -9.63
N GLU A 214 10.41 13.55 -8.81
CA GLU A 214 11.84 13.77 -8.94
C GLU A 214 12.61 12.45 -8.95
N LYS A 215 12.31 11.55 -8.01
CA LYS A 215 12.93 10.22 -7.96
C LYS A 215 12.73 9.43 -9.25
N LYS A 216 11.51 9.42 -9.81
CA LYS A 216 11.24 8.75 -11.09
C LYS A 216 11.97 9.40 -12.26
N THR A 217 12.12 10.72 -12.25
CA THR A 217 12.89 11.45 -13.26
C THR A 217 14.37 11.10 -13.17
N ASP A 218 14.92 11.02 -11.96
CA ASP A 218 16.31 10.60 -11.73
C ASP A 218 16.53 9.13 -12.13
N GLU A 219 15.62 8.22 -11.77
CA GLU A 219 15.64 6.82 -12.21
C GLU A 219 15.64 6.69 -13.75
N GLN A 220 14.82 7.48 -14.45
CA GLN A 220 14.83 7.51 -15.92
C GLN A 220 16.13 8.09 -16.48
N THR A 221 16.66 9.14 -15.86
CA THR A 221 17.92 9.76 -16.26
C THR A 221 19.09 8.78 -16.10
N LEU A 222 19.12 8.04 -15.00
CA LEU A 222 20.09 6.97 -14.76
C LEU A 222 19.99 5.87 -15.83
N LEU A 223 18.77 5.44 -16.19
CA LEU A 223 18.59 4.47 -17.28
C LEU A 223 19.15 4.98 -18.62
N TRP A 224 19.03 6.28 -18.91
CA TRP A 224 19.63 6.87 -20.12
C TRP A 224 21.15 6.95 -20.04
N VAL A 225 21.70 7.27 -18.87
CA VAL A 225 23.14 7.27 -18.63
C VAL A 225 23.70 5.86 -18.81
N GLU A 226 23.09 4.84 -18.20
CA GLU A 226 23.47 3.43 -18.33
C GLU A 226 23.39 2.92 -19.77
N GLN A 227 22.33 3.27 -20.49
CA GLN A 227 22.19 2.91 -21.91
C GLN A 227 23.26 3.57 -22.78
N THR A 228 23.56 4.85 -22.52
CA THR A 228 24.61 5.59 -23.24
C THR A 228 25.97 4.99 -22.96
N ASP A 229 26.26 4.67 -21.70
CA ASP A 229 27.49 4.02 -21.26
C ASP A 229 27.68 2.66 -21.96
N SER A 230 26.65 1.82 -21.95
CA SER A 230 26.65 0.51 -22.62
C SER A 230 26.84 0.64 -24.15
N ALA A 231 26.26 1.68 -24.77
CA ALA A 231 26.44 1.94 -26.19
C ALA A 231 27.87 2.38 -26.53
N VAL A 232 28.48 3.25 -25.70
CA VAL A 232 29.89 3.65 -25.83
C VAL A 232 30.81 2.44 -25.67
N GLN A 233 30.56 1.59 -24.67
CA GLN A 233 31.30 0.33 -24.44
C GLN A 233 31.23 -0.61 -25.64
N SER A 234 30.03 -0.79 -26.18
CA SER A 234 29.79 -1.65 -27.34
C SER A 234 30.49 -1.13 -28.59
N PHE A 235 30.51 0.19 -28.79
CA PHE A 235 31.24 0.82 -29.88
C PHE A 235 32.76 0.60 -29.74
N TYR A 236 33.31 0.87 -28.55
CA TYR A 236 34.73 0.66 -28.28
C TYR A 236 35.15 -0.79 -28.53
N SER A 237 34.36 -1.75 -28.08
CA SER A 237 34.65 -3.19 -28.25
C SER A 237 34.63 -3.67 -29.70
N ARG A 238 34.02 -2.90 -30.63
CA ARG A 238 33.95 -3.22 -32.06
C ARG A 238 35.01 -2.51 -32.89
N HIS A 239 35.34 -1.27 -32.51
CA HIS A 239 36.18 -0.38 -33.32
C HIS A 239 37.57 -0.14 -32.70
N ASP A 240 37.83 -0.70 -31.52
CA ASP A 240 39.05 -0.47 -30.71
C ASP A 240 39.37 1.02 -30.47
N ALA A 241 38.34 1.88 -30.56
CA ALA A 241 38.45 3.32 -30.40
C ALA A 241 37.17 3.91 -29.79
N LEU A 242 37.32 4.88 -28.89
CA LEU A 242 36.19 5.62 -28.34
C LEU A 242 35.57 6.55 -29.41
N PRO A 243 34.24 6.64 -29.48
CA PRO A 243 33.55 7.53 -30.41
C PRO A 243 33.92 8.98 -30.14
N THR A 244 34.05 9.80 -31.19
CA THR A 244 34.30 11.23 -31.03
C THR A 244 33.03 11.98 -30.63
N THR A 245 31.88 11.52 -31.13
CA THR A 245 30.57 12.05 -30.80
C THR A 245 29.54 10.93 -30.66
N LEU A 246 28.41 11.20 -30.00
CA LEU A 246 27.28 10.25 -29.96
C LEU A 246 26.68 9.97 -31.35
N ALA A 247 26.93 10.84 -32.33
CA ALA A 247 26.53 10.62 -33.72
C ALA A 247 27.28 9.42 -34.34
N ASP A 248 28.54 9.18 -33.95
CA ASP A 248 29.32 8.05 -34.45
C ASP A 248 28.67 6.71 -34.04
N ILE A 249 28.13 6.65 -32.81
CA ILE A 249 27.40 5.49 -32.30
C ILE A 249 26.07 5.32 -33.02
N LYS A 250 25.36 6.41 -33.32
CA LYS A 250 24.09 6.38 -34.04
C LYS A 250 24.25 5.90 -35.49
N ASN A 251 25.38 6.22 -36.11
CA ASN A 251 25.68 5.88 -37.51
C ASN A 251 26.28 4.48 -37.67
N ASP A 252 26.61 3.79 -36.58
CA ASP A 252 27.08 2.39 -36.61
C ASP A 252 25.91 1.46 -37.01
N PRO A 253 26.02 0.70 -38.12
CA PRO A 253 24.96 -0.20 -38.59
C PRO A 253 24.53 -1.28 -37.59
N LEU A 254 25.38 -1.61 -36.62
CA LEU A 254 25.12 -2.60 -35.58
C LEU A 254 24.63 -1.97 -34.26
N SER A 255 24.39 -0.67 -34.24
CA SER A 255 23.93 0.06 -33.07
C SER A 255 22.40 0.20 -33.05
N TYR A 256 21.79 -0.20 -31.93
CA TYR A 256 20.39 0.09 -31.63
C TYR A 256 20.25 1.31 -30.69
N PHE A 257 21.32 2.09 -30.52
CA PHE A 257 21.33 3.22 -29.60
C PHE A 257 20.44 4.36 -30.12
N VAL A 258 19.46 4.75 -29.31
CA VAL A 258 18.68 5.97 -29.50
C VAL A 258 19.08 6.92 -28.39
N ALA A 259 19.76 8.02 -28.74
CA ALA A 259 20.04 9.08 -27.78
C ALA A 259 18.71 9.61 -27.23
N GLN A 260 18.50 9.48 -25.92
CA GLN A 260 17.31 9.96 -25.22
C GLN A 260 17.73 10.83 -24.03
N GLY A 261 16.92 11.85 -23.76
CA GLY A 261 17.12 12.76 -22.64
C GLY A 261 18.22 13.80 -22.86
N SER A 262 18.69 14.38 -21.75
CA SER A 262 19.72 15.42 -21.68
C SER A 262 21.13 14.88 -21.39
N VAL A 263 21.38 13.59 -21.61
CA VAL A 263 22.70 12.99 -21.37
C VAL A 263 23.70 13.51 -22.40
N THR A 264 24.82 14.03 -21.91
CA THR A 264 25.91 14.54 -22.73
C THR A 264 27.13 13.64 -22.59
N TYR A 265 27.85 13.45 -23.69
CA TYR A 265 29.06 12.64 -23.76
C TYR A 265 30.24 13.52 -24.17
N GLU A 266 31.33 13.41 -23.44
CA GLU A 266 32.58 14.10 -23.75
C GLU A 266 33.75 13.11 -23.67
N LYS A 267 34.46 12.95 -24.79
CA LYS A 267 35.70 12.17 -24.81
C LYS A 267 36.83 12.99 -24.18
N THR A 268 37.39 12.50 -23.07
CA THR A 268 38.47 13.20 -22.35
C THR A 268 39.85 12.65 -22.69
N ALA A 269 39.96 11.36 -23.05
CA ALA A 269 41.21 10.72 -23.47
C ALA A 269 40.96 9.60 -24.49
N SER A 270 42.00 8.85 -24.86
CA SER A 270 41.88 7.68 -25.76
C SER A 270 41.04 6.55 -25.16
N THR A 271 41.07 6.40 -23.83
CA THR A 271 40.38 5.35 -23.06
C THR A 271 39.52 5.91 -21.93
N SER A 272 39.25 7.22 -21.92
CA SER A 272 38.44 7.86 -20.87
C SER A 272 37.44 8.86 -21.44
N TYR A 273 36.27 8.93 -20.83
CA TYR A 273 35.17 9.81 -21.23
C TYR A 273 34.32 10.20 -20.03
N LYS A 274 33.47 11.20 -20.23
CA LYS A 274 32.49 11.68 -19.26
C LYS A 274 31.07 11.52 -19.77
N LEU A 275 30.18 11.14 -18.88
CA LEU A 275 28.74 11.19 -19.10
C LEU A 275 28.12 12.17 -18.11
N CYS A 276 27.55 13.27 -18.60
CA CYS A 276 26.93 14.27 -17.74
C CYS A 276 25.42 14.30 -17.92
N ALA A 277 24.71 14.44 -16.81
CA ALA A 277 23.26 14.58 -16.77
C ALA A 277 22.85 15.46 -15.57
N ASP A 278 21.60 15.89 -15.57
CA ASP A 278 21.03 16.68 -14.48
C ASP A 278 20.15 15.80 -13.59
N PHE A 279 20.41 15.83 -12.29
CA PHE A 279 19.66 15.06 -11.31
C PHE A 279 18.91 15.99 -10.36
N ALA A 280 17.65 15.69 -10.09
CA ALA A 280 16.83 16.45 -9.15
C ALA A 280 17.26 16.20 -7.69
N ARG A 281 17.72 14.99 -7.37
CA ARG A 281 18.07 14.59 -6.00
C ARG A 281 19.48 14.02 -5.93
N THR A 282 20.00 13.95 -4.71
CA THR A 282 21.26 13.25 -4.44
C THR A 282 20.99 11.80 -4.06
N THR A 283 21.88 10.91 -4.49
CA THR A 283 21.97 9.50 -4.10
C THR A 283 23.27 9.19 -3.35
N GLN A 284 24.10 10.21 -3.07
CA GLN A 284 25.40 10.04 -2.41
C GLN A 284 25.26 9.47 -1.01
N GLY A 285 26.03 8.42 -0.73
CA GLY A 285 26.04 7.76 0.58
C GLY A 285 24.74 7.01 0.90
N MET A 286 23.87 6.81 -0.09
CA MET A 286 22.66 5.98 0.05
C MET A 286 22.93 4.52 -0.29
N ILE A 287 23.99 4.22 -1.03
CA ILE A 287 24.33 2.87 -1.43
C ILE A 287 25.38 2.32 -0.46
N ASN A 288 25.16 1.09 0.02
CA ASN A 288 26.12 0.44 0.91
C ASN A 288 27.38 0.08 0.10
N PRO A 289 28.58 0.58 0.46
CA PRO A 289 29.82 0.26 -0.24
C PRO A 289 30.14 -1.24 -0.28
N GLN A 290 29.61 -2.02 0.67
CA GLN A 290 29.78 -3.48 0.71
C GLN A 290 28.99 -4.21 -0.39
N MET A 291 27.98 -3.58 -0.97
CA MET A 291 27.14 -4.14 -2.04
C MET A 291 27.60 -3.76 -3.44
N ASP A 292 28.57 -2.85 -3.55
CA ASP A 292 29.18 -2.47 -4.80
C ASP A 292 30.71 -2.47 -4.70
N PRO A 293 31.32 -3.67 -4.56
CA PRO A 293 32.77 -3.80 -4.42
C PRO A 293 33.56 -3.36 -5.66
N TYR A 294 32.89 -3.13 -6.78
CA TYR A 294 33.52 -2.74 -8.05
C TYR A 294 33.16 -1.30 -8.47
N GLY A 295 32.43 -0.55 -7.63
CA GLY A 295 32.12 0.86 -7.85
C GLY A 295 31.12 1.16 -8.98
N TRP A 296 30.42 0.16 -9.52
CA TRP A 296 29.43 0.35 -10.61
C TRP A 296 28.26 1.27 -10.25
N THR A 297 28.16 1.70 -9.01
CA THR A 297 27.13 2.59 -8.51
C THR A 297 27.14 3.94 -9.22
N TRP A 298 26.00 4.28 -9.77
CA TRP A 298 25.71 5.60 -10.32
C TRP A 298 25.30 6.56 -9.20
N GLU A 299 26.13 6.69 -8.16
CA GLU A 299 25.91 7.69 -7.12
C GLU A 299 26.18 9.10 -7.67
N HIS A 300 25.29 10.05 -7.37
CA HIS A 300 25.40 11.42 -7.83
C HIS A 300 24.89 12.43 -6.79
N PRO A 301 25.46 13.65 -6.75
CA PRO A 301 24.84 14.79 -6.06
C PRO A 301 23.57 15.23 -6.79
N ALA A 302 22.81 16.13 -6.15
CA ALA A 302 21.76 16.86 -6.85
C ALA A 302 22.38 17.93 -7.76
N GLY A 303 21.73 18.19 -8.90
CA GLY A 303 22.17 19.13 -9.93
C GLY A 303 22.92 18.45 -11.07
N HIS A 304 23.66 19.27 -11.83
CA HIS A 304 24.47 18.79 -12.95
C HIS A 304 25.65 17.97 -12.44
N TYR A 305 25.77 16.73 -12.90
CA TYR A 305 26.86 15.84 -12.50
C TYR A 305 27.40 15.04 -13.69
N CYS A 306 28.72 14.90 -13.72
CA CYS A 306 29.45 14.12 -14.72
C CYS A 306 30.08 12.89 -14.08
N PHE A 307 29.79 11.71 -14.63
CA PHE A 307 30.45 10.46 -14.30
C PHE A 307 31.73 10.32 -15.13
N ASP A 308 32.87 10.26 -14.46
CA ASP A 308 34.16 9.98 -15.09
C ASP A 308 34.32 8.46 -15.27
N ARG A 309 34.50 8.02 -16.53
CA ARG A 309 34.66 6.60 -16.89
C ARG A 309 36.00 6.38 -17.56
N THR A 310 36.70 5.34 -17.11
CA THR A 310 37.96 4.89 -17.71
C THR A 310 37.86 3.39 -18.00
N LEU A 311 38.29 3.03 -19.21
CA LEU A 311 38.50 1.65 -19.58
C LEU A 311 39.78 1.15 -18.90
N GLU A 312 39.63 0.51 -17.73
CA GLU A 312 40.73 -0.26 -17.14
C GLU A 312 40.83 -1.63 -17.84
N GLN A 313 42.05 -2.14 -18.02
CA GLN A 313 42.28 -3.56 -18.27
C GLN A 313 42.65 -4.19 -16.93
N PRO A 314 41.94 -5.25 -16.52
CA PRO A 314 42.58 -6.56 -16.67
C PRO A 314 41.63 -7.70 -17.07
N ALA A 315 42.27 -8.73 -17.64
CA ALA A 315 41.67 -9.89 -18.28
C ALA A 315 40.78 -10.74 -17.35
N VAL A 316 39.53 -10.91 -17.78
CA VAL A 316 38.98 -12.26 -17.95
C VAL A 316 38.69 -12.41 -19.44
N ASN A 317 39.50 -13.21 -20.14
CA ASN A 317 39.51 -13.42 -21.60
C ASN A 317 40.07 -12.26 -22.48
N GLY A 318 40.87 -11.35 -21.93
CA GLY A 318 41.59 -10.32 -22.71
C GLY A 318 40.73 -9.15 -23.22
N LYS A 319 39.48 -9.01 -22.76
CA LYS A 319 38.63 -7.86 -23.03
C LYS A 319 38.66 -6.88 -21.84
N PRO A 320 38.85 -5.56 -22.06
CA PRO A 320 38.81 -4.57 -20.99
C PRO A 320 37.42 -4.51 -20.34
N MET A 321 37.38 -4.36 -19.02
CA MET A 321 36.16 -4.07 -18.25
C MET A 321 36.28 -2.68 -17.67
N MET A 322 35.29 -1.82 -17.88
CA MET A 322 35.34 -0.47 -17.34
C MET A 322 35.23 -0.46 -15.82
N VAL A 323 35.99 0.41 -15.18
CA VAL A 323 35.94 0.66 -13.75
C VAL A 323 35.71 2.16 -13.58
N PRO A 324 34.84 2.60 -12.67
CA PRO A 324 34.73 4.01 -12.33
C PRO A 324 36.09 4.54 -11.91
N VAL A 325 36.43 5.76 -12.30
CA VAL A 325 37.65 6.40 -11.82
C VAL A 325 37.48 6.66 -10.33
N ALA A 326 38.22 5.95 -9.49
CA ALA A 326 38.28 6.23 -8.06
C ALA A 326 38.79 7.66 -7.85
N ARG A 327 37.99 8.49 -7.16
CA ARG A 327 38.43 9.81 -6.68
C ARG A 327 39.30 9.68 -5.45
#